data_AF-A0ABD4KWX1-F1
#
_entry.id   AF-A0ABD4KWX1-F1
#
_cell.length_a   1.000
_cell.length_b   1.000
_cell.length_c   1.000
_cell.angle_alpha   90.00
_cell.angle_beta   90.00
_cell.angle_gamma   90.00
#
_symmetry.space_group_name_H-M   'P 1'
#
loop_
_entity.id
_entity.type
_entity.pdbx_description
1 polymer ?
#
loop_
_entity_poly.entity_id
_entity_poly.type
_entity_poly.pdbx_seq_one_letter_code
_entity_poly.pdbx_strand_id
1 'polypeptide(L)' 'MAEIDAHSETWRAVADWARERRQAAADDLIRGGTTPGHDDKLRGEIRALDDLLSLVDTPQSPAATPIDY' A
#
# COMPACT_ATOMS: atom_id res chain seq x y z
N MET A 1 14.50 9.12 -14.80
CA MET A 1 13.49 8.60 -13.85
C MET A 1 13.66 7.09 -13.89
N ALA A 2 14.05 6.45 -12.79
CA ALA A 2 14.18 5.00 -12.75
C ALA A 2 12.76 4.42 -12.72
N GLU A 3 12.38 3.64 -13.73
CA GLU A 3 11.14 2.87 -13.68
C GLU A 3 11.24 1.89 -12.50
N ILE A 4 10.36 2.06 -11.51
CA ILE A 4 10.22 1.09 -10.44
C ILE A 4 9.54 -0.12 -11.07
N ASP A 5 10.31 -1.19 -11.27
CA ASP A 5 9.77 -2.46 -11.73
C ASP A 5 8.88 -3.05 -10.62
N ALA A 6 7.56 -2.95 -10.81
CA ALA A 6 6.55 -3.45 -9.90
C ALA A 6 6.56 -4.99 -9.79
N HIS A 7 7.25 -5.70 -10.69
CA HIS A 7 7.43 -7.15 -10.65
C HIS A 7 8.79 -7.57 -10.08
N SER A 8 9.64 -6.61 -9.75
CA SER A 8 10.92 -6.87 -9.09
C SER A 8 10.72 -7.60 -7.77
N GLU A 9 11.60 -8.55 -7.49
CA GLU A 9 11.67 -9.25 -6.20
C GLU A 9 11.75 -8.27 -5.02
N THR A 10 12.43 -7.14 -5.22
CA THR A 10 12.49 -6.06 -4.23
C THR A 10 11.12 -5.43 -4.00
N TRP A 11 10.33 -5.18 -5.06
CA TRP A 11 9.00 -4.60 -4.91
C TRP A 11 8.01 -5.57 -4.26
N ARG A 12 8.13 -6.88 -4.55
CA ARG A 12 7.38 -7.91 -3.82
C ARG A 12 7.70 -7.93 -2.33
N ALA A 13 8.98 -7.90 -1.97
CA ALA A 13 9.39 -7.86 -0.56
C ALA A 13 8.87 -6.60 0.15
N VAL A 14 8.85 -5.45 -0.53
CA VAL A 14 8.27 -4.20 -0.01
C VAL A 14 6.75 -4.34 0.17
N ALA A 15 6.04 -4.93 -0.80
CA ALA A 15 4.61 -5.16 -0.70
C ALA A 15 4.24 -6.11 0.43
N ASP A 16 4.99 -7.20 0.61
CA ASP A 16 4.77 -8.15 1.70
C ASP A 16 5.03 -7.51 3.06
N TRP A 17 6.13 -6.77 3.20
CA TRP A 17 6.40 -5.96 4.40
C TRP A 17 5.26 -4.96 4.68
N ALA A 18 4.74 -4.29 3.65
CA ALA A 18 3.66 -3.31 3.84
C ALA A 18 2.36 -3.97 4.30
N ARG A 19 2.03 -5.17 3.79
CA ARG A 19 0.86 -5.95 4.23
C ARG A 19 0.99 -6.35 5.70
N GLU A 20 2.15 -6.86 6.11
CA GLU A 20 2.42 -7.22 7.50
C GLU A 20 2.32 -6.00 8.41
N ARG A 21 2.92 -4.88 8.02
CA ARG A 21 2.91 -3.65 8.82
C ARG A 21 1.51 -3.07 8.95
N ARG A 22 0.71 -3.11 7.87
CA ARG A 22 -0.68 -2.67 7.87
C ARG A 22 -1.52 -3.50 8.84
N GLN A 23 -1.36 -4.82 8.82
CA GLN A 23 -2.08 -5.70 9.73
C GLN A 23 -1.70 -5.39 11.20
N ALA A 24 -0.40 -5.25 11.49
CA ALA A 24 0.06 -4.90 12.83
C ALA A 24 -0.50 -3.55 13.32
N ALA A 25 -0.51 -2.53 12.46
CA ALA A 25 -1.08 -1.23 12.79
C ALA A 25 -2.60 -1.28 13.03
N ALA A 26 -3.32 -2.12 12.28
CA ALA A 26 -4.75 -2.38 12.50
C ALA A 26 -5.00 -3.11 13.82
N ASP A 27 -4.19 -4.13 14.13
CA ASP A 27 -4.28 -4.89 15.38
C ASP A 27 -4.00 -3.98 16.60
N ASP A 28 -3.01 -3.09 16.50
CA ASP A 28 -2.70 -2.09 17.54
C ASP A 28 -3.84 -1.07 17.70
N LEU A 29 -4.46 -0.65 16.60
CA LEU A 29 -5.62 0.25 16.63
C LEU A 29 -6.83 -0.43 17.31
N ILE A 30 -7.05 -1.71 17.05
CA ILE A 30 -8.11 -2.52 17.70
C ILE A 30 -7.82 -2.71 19.18
N ARG A 31 -6.55 -2.96 19.54
CA ARG A 31 -6.13 -3.09 20.94
C ARG A 31 -6.34 -1.79 21.72
N GLY A 32 -6.24 -0.66 21.03
CA GLY A 32 -6.45 0.68 21.57
C GLY A 32 -5.24 1.17 22.37
N GLY A 33 -4.86 2.43 22.15
CA GLY A 33 -3.81 3.10 22.92
C GLY A 33 -4.39 4.05 23.97
N THR A 34 -3.76 4.13 25.14
CA THR A 34 -4.07 5.17 26.14
C THR A 34 -3.38 6.50 25.85
N THR A 35 -2.44 6.51 24.90
CA THR A 35 -1.69 7.70 24.51
C THR A 35 -2.52 8.59 23.58
N PRO A 36 -2.70 9.88 23.90
CA PRO A 36 -3.39 10.83 23.03
C PRO A 36 -2.76 10.87 21.62
N GLY A 37 -3.59 10.80 20.58
CA GLY A 37 -3.14 10.84 19.18
C GLY A 37 -2.49 9.56 18.65
N HIS A 38 -2.43 8.49 19.45
CA HIS A 38 -1.91 7.18 19.01
C HIS A 38 -2.75 6.59 17.88
N ASP A 39 -4.07 6.58 18.04
CA ASP A 39 -5.01 6.05 17.06
C ASP A 39 -4.96 6.84 15.74
N ASP A 40 -4.84 8.17 15.81
CA ASP A 40 -4.73 9.01 14.62
C ASP A 40 -3.40 8.79 13.87
N LYS A 41 -2.31 8.55 14.61
CA LYS A 41 -1.04 8.14 14.01
C LYS A 41 -1.17 6.80 13.30
N LEU A 42 -1.76 5.80 13.96
CA LEU A 42 -1.97 4.47 13.37
C LEU A 42 -2.87 4.53 12.13
N ARG A 43 -3.94 5.34 12.16
CA ARG A 43 -4.79 5.59 10.98
C ARG A 43 -4.03 6.24 9.84
N GLY A 44 -3.15 7.20 10.13
CA GLY A 44 -2.27 7.81 9.14
C GLY A 44 -1.30 6.81 8.53
N GLU A 45 -0.72 5.95 9.36
CA GLU A 45 0.19 4.89 8.93
C GLU A 45 -0.52 3.87 8.02
N ILE A 46 -1.72 3.42 8.40
CA ILE A 46 -2.53 2.51 7.57
C ILE A 46 -2.82 3.13 6.21
N ARG A 47 -3.20 4.41 6.14
CA ARG A 47 -3.46 5.10 4.85
C ARG A 47 -2.22 5.12 3.96
N ALA A 48 -1.06 5.45 4.51
CA ALA A 48 0.18 5.49 3.74
C ALA A 48 0.57 4.11 3.19
N LEU A 49 0.32 3.04 3.97
CA LEU A 49 0.55 1.66 3.55
C LEU A 49 -0.46 1.20 2.48
N ASP A 50 -1.72 1.60 2.61
CA ASP A 50 -2.75 1.35 1.60
C ASP A 50 -2.40 2.04 0.26
N ASP A 51 -1.95 3.30 0.31
CA ASP A 51 -1.49 4.02 -0.88
C ASP A 51 -0.29 3.30 -1.54
N LEU A 52 0.68 2.83 -0.74
CA LEU A 52 1.83 2.09 -1.25
C LEU A 52 1.42 0.76 -1.88
N LEU A 53 0.50 0.02 -1.27
CA LEU A 53 -0.02 -1.24 -1.82
C LEU A 53 -0.84 -1.01 -3.10
N SER A 54 -1.54 0.12 -3.20
CA SER A 54 -2.29 0.47 -4.41
C SER A 54 -1.38 0.60 -5.64
N LEU A 55 -0.12 1.00 -5.46
CA LEU A 55 0.86 1.09 -6.55
C LEU A 55 1.23 -0.28 -7.12
N VAL A 56 1.19 -1.32 -6.28
CA VAL A 56 1.45 -2.73 -6.67
C VAL A 56 0.25 -3.30 -7.43
N ASP A 57 -0.97 -2.96 -7.00
CA ASP A 57 -2.21 -3.53 -7.51
C ASP A 57 -2.76 -2.80 -8.75
N THR A 58 -2.14 -1.69 -9.19
CA THR A 58 -2.55 -1.00 -10.42
C THR A 58 -2.47 -1.99 -11.60
N PRO A 59 -3.60 -2.43 -12.17
CA PRO A 59 -3.55 -3.22 -13.39
C PRO A 59 -3.03 -2.28 -14.47
N GLN A 60 -1.98 -2.68 -15.20
CA GLN A 60 -1.67 -2.02 -16.45
C GLN A 60 -2.95 -2.03 -17.29
N SER A 61 -3.54 -0.84 -17.47
CA SER A 61 -4.72 -0.65 -18.29
C SER A 61 -4.41 -1.26 -19.65
N PRO A 62 -5.17 -2.28 -20.12
CA PRO A 62 -4.92 -2.82 -21.45
C PRO A 62 -5.10 -1.67 -22.43
N ALA A 63 -4.03 -1.34 -23.15
CA ALA A 63 -4.00 -0.25 -24.12
C ALA A 63 -5.29 -0.27 -24.93
N ALA A 64 -6.08 0.81 -24.83
CA ALA A 64 -7.29 0.98 -25.61
C ALA A 64 -6.92 0.79 -27.08
N THR A 65 -7.46 -0.26 -27.69
CA THR A 65 -7.26 -0.55 -29.11
C THR A 65 -7.85 0.62 -29.88
N PRO A 66 -7.07 1.32 -30.73
CA PRO A 66 -7.62 2.45 -31.48
C PRO A 66 -8.70 1.89 -32.43
N ILE A 67 -9.94 2.32 -32.23
CA ILE A 67 -11.02 2.05 -33.18
C ILE A 67 -10.81 3.03 -34.34
N ASP A 68 -10.35 2.49 -35.46
CA ASP A 68 -10.25 3.19 -36.74
C ASP A 68 -11.67 3.36 -37.32
N TYR A 69 -12.02 4.60 -37.71
CA TYR A 69 -13.32 4.96 -38.30
C TYR A 69 -13.19 5.22 -39.81
#